data_AF-A9MFC8-F1
#
_entry.id   AF-A9MFC8-F1
#
_cell.length_a   1.000
_cell.length_b   1.000
_cell.length_c   1.000
_cell.angle_alpha   90.00
_cell.angle_beta   90.00
_cell.angle_gamma   90.00
#
_symmetry.space_group_name_H-M   'P 1'
#
loop_
_entity.id
_entity.type
_entity.pdbx_description
1 polymer ?
#
loop_
_entity_poly.entity_id
_entity_poly.type
_entity_poly.pdbx_seq_one_letter_code
_entity_poly.pdbx_strand_id
1 'polypeptide(L)'
;MRLIKDYTPPTPEDLNQLKEKLGYTGAQMADLAGVASNSQWRKYTGGESPRAMSPHILFFMAAQLALDDKELASVLEKMQEIGASFENI
;
A
#
# COMPACT_ATOMS: atom_id res chain seq x y z
N MET A 1 -9.20 -0.61 10.64
CA MET A 1 -9.22 0.86 10.81
C MET A 1 -10.68 1.33 10.86
N ARG A 2 -11.00 2.37 11.64
CA ARG A 2 -12.33 3.02 11.55
C ARG A 2 -12.33 4.04 10.40
N LEU A 3 -13.51 4.51 9.98
CA LEU A 3 -13.64 5.49 8.90
C LEU A 3 -12.77 6.74 9.18
N ILE A 4 -11.91 7.09 8.23
CA ILE A 4 -11.16 8.35 8.25
C ILE A 4 -12.08 9.44 7.69
N LYS A 5 -12.33 10.49 8.46
CA LYS A 5 -13.03 11.68 7.99
C LYS A 5 -12.02 12.66 7.39
N ASP A 6 -12.46 13.42 6.38
CA ASP A 6 -11.69 14.50 5.76
C ASP A 6 -10.31 14.07 5.23
N TYR A 7 -10.24 12.86 4.68
CA TYR A 7 -9.02 12.28 4.13
C TYR A 7 -8.51 13.07 2.92
N THR A 8 -7.24 13.48 2.97
CA THR A 8 -6.50 14.04 1.84
C THR A 8 -5.43 13.02 1.41
N PRO A 9 -5.41 12.59 0.14
CA PRO A 9 -4.45 11.60 -0.35
C PRO A 9 -3.03 12.18 -0.45
N PRO A 10 -1.98 11.32 -0.39
CA PRO A 10 -0.63 11.74 -0.75
C PRO A 10 -0.60 12.21 -2.21
N THR A 11 0.21 13.22 -2.47
CA THR A 11 0.47 13.70 -3.83
C THR A 11 1.32 12.71 -4.60
N PRO A 12 1.34 12.77 -5.95
CA PRO A 12 2.27 11.98 -6.75
C PRO A 12 3.74 12.18 -6.34
N GLU A 13 4.09 13.39 -5.92
CA GLU A 13 5.43 13.75 -5.45
C GLU A 13 5.77 13.04 -4.13
N ASP A 14 4.85 13.03 -3.15
CA ASP A 14 5.03 12.30 -1.89
C ASP A 14 5.30 10.80 -2.14
N LEU A 15 4.59 10.22 -3.10
CA LEU A 15 4.75 8.81 -3.47
C LEU A 15 6.07 8.54 -4.21
N ASN A 16 6.56 9.48 -5.03
CA ASN A 16 7.87 9.38 -5.66
C ASN A 16 9.00 9.51 -4.64
N GLN A 17 8.90 10.45 -3.70
CA GLN A 17 9.88 10.59 -2.61
C GLN A 17 9.91 9.36 -1.70
N LEU A 18 8.75 8.77 -1.40
CA LEU A 18 8.68 7.51 -0.64
C LEU A 18 9.43 6.39 -1.38
N LYS A 19 9.18 6.23 -2.68
CA LYS A 19 9.87 5.23 -3.50
C LYS A 19 11.39 5.41 -3.46
N GLU A 20 11.87 6.65 -3.60
CA GLU A 20 13.29 6.98 -3.53
C GLU A 20 13.89 6.68 -2.15
N LYS A 21 13.21 7.09 -1.08
CA LYS A 21 13.64 6.83 0.31
C LYS A 21 13.77 5.34 0.62
N LEU A 22 12.87 4.52 0.08
CA LEU A 22 12.92 3.06 0.23
C LEU A 22 13.95 2.40 -0.69
N GLY A 23 14.47 3.11 -1.71
CA GLY A 23 15.31 2.52 -2.75
C GLY A 23 14.56 1.51 -3.62
N TYR A 24 13.23 1.63 -3.71
CA TYR A 24 12.38 0.65 -4.38
C TYR A 24 12.20 0.95 -5.87
N THR A 25 12.03 -0.11 -6.65
CA THR A 25 11.55 -0.03 -8.04
C THR A 25 10.04 0.23 -8.08
N GLY A 26 9.52 0.65 -9.23
CA GLY A 26 8.07 0.82 -9.39
C GLY A 26 7.29 -0.50 -9.30
N ALA A 27 7.93 -1.65 -9.57
CA ALA A 27 7.34 -2.96 -9.34
C ALA A 27 7.21 -3.26 -7.84
N GLN A 28 8.28 -3.04 -7.06
CA GLN A 28 8.24 -3.21 -5.60
C GLN A 28 7.23 -2.26 -4.94
N MET A 29 7.07 -1.04 -5.46
CA MET A 29 6.00 -0.14 -4.99
C MET A 29 4.59 -0.65 -5.35
N ALA A 30 4.44 -1.34 -6.48
CA ALA A 30 3.17 -1.97 -6.85
C ALA A 30 2.82 -3.10 -5.88
N ASP A 31 3.81 -3.93 -5.53
CA ASP A 31 3.66 -5.00 -4.53
C ASP A 31 3.29 -4.41 -3.16
N LEU A 32 4.02 -3.38 -2.71
CA LEU A 32 3.73 -2.66 -1.47
C LEU A 32 2.31 -2.05 -1.46
N ALA A 33 1.84 -1.55 -2.60
CA ALA A 33 0.49 -1.00 -2.74
C ALA A 33 -0.61 -2.05 -2.94
N GLY A 34 -0.26 -3.33 -3.09
CA GLY A 34 -1.20 -4.41 -3.36
C GLY A 34 -1.88 -4.28 -4.73
N VAL A 35 -1.15 -3.77 -5.74
CA VAL A 35 -1.65 -3.62 -7.11
C VAL A 35 -0.83 -4.46 -8.09
N ALA A 36 -1.49 -4.95 -9.14
CA ALA A 36 -0.96 -6.03 -9.98
C ALA A 36 0.36 -5.75 -10.73
N SER A 37 0.77 -4.49 -10.91
CA SER A 37 1.99 -4.17 -11.67
C SER A 37 2.46 -2.72 -11.52
N ASN A 38 3.70 -2.46 -11.96
CA ASN A 38 4.24 -1.10 -12.08
C ASN A 38 3.35 -0.17 -12.94
N SER A 39 2.64 -0.69 -13.95
CA SER A 39 1.72 0.16 -14.73
C SER A 39 0.50 0.61 -13.92
N GLN A 40 0.03 -0.20 -12.97
CA GLN A 40 -0.99 0.23 -12.00
C GLN A 40 -0.43 1.23 -10.99
N TRP A 41 0.79 1.02 -10.50
CA TRP A 41 1.46 1.98 -9.63
C TRP A 41 1.64 3.35 -10.29
N ARG A 42 2.04 3.38 -11.57
CA ARG A 42 2.21 4.63 -12.34
C ARG A 42 0.95 5.48 -12.46
N LYS A 43 -0.24 4.90 -12.27
CA LYS A 43 -1.49 5.68 -12.24
C LYS A 43 -1.55 6.64 -11.06
N TYR A 44 -0.81 6.38 -9.97
CA TYR A 44 -0.76 7.24 -8.79
C TYR A 44 0.41 8.22 -8.81
N THR A 45 1.46 7.93 -9.58
CA THR A 45 2.74 8.67 -9.54
C THR A 45 3.05 9.49 -10.79
N GLY A 46 2.29 9.34 -11.88
CA GLY A 46 2.53 10.09 -13.11
C GLY A 46 1.32 10.24 -14.04
N GLY A 47 1.56 10.89 -15.18
CA GLY A 47 0.53 11.28 -16.16
C GLY A 47 -0.03 12.69 -15.90
N GLU A 48 -0.80 13.23 -16.85
CA GLU A 48 -1.43 14.56 -16.73
C GLU A 48 -2.53 14.60 -15.64
N SER A 49 -3.09 13.45 -15.28
CA SER A 49 -4.13 13.35 -14.24
C SER A 49 -3.93 12.08 -13.40
N PRO A 50 -2.97 12.10 -12.45
CA PRO A 50 -2.72 10.98 -11.56
C PRO A 50 -3.97 10.68 -10.70
N ARG A 51 -4.25 9.40 -10.51
CA ARG A 51 -5.32 8.91 -9.65
C ARG A 51 -4.98 9.20 -8.19
N ALA A 52 -5.94 9.72 -7.44
CA ALA A 52 -5.83 9.83 -5.99
C ALA A 52 -5.79 8.44 -5.32
N MET A 53 -4.86 8.24 -4.39
CA MET A 53 -4.76 7.00 -3.60
C MET A 53 -5.84 6.94 -2.52
N SER A 54 -6.61 5.85 -2.46
CA SER A 54 -7.63 5.67 -1.42
C SER A 54 -6.98 5.44 -0.04
N PRO A 55 -7.66 5.80 1.07
CA PRO A 55 -7.12 5.58 2.41
C PRO A 55 -6.89 4.10 2.73
N HIS A 56 -7.60 3.18 2.06
CA HIS A 56 -7.43 1.74 2.24
C HIS A 56 -6.13 1.24 1.62
N ILE A 57 -5.76 1.73 0.42
CA ILE A 57 -4.48 1.40 -0.21
C ILE A 57 -3.34 1.99 0.61
N LEU A 58 -3.47 3.26 1.04
CA LEU A 58 -2.43 3.87 1.87
C LEU A 58 -2.28 3.15 3.21
N PHE A 59 -3.38 2.72 3.84
CA PHE A 59 -3.34 1.90 5.04
C PHE A 59 -2.61 0.58 4.80
N PHE A 60 -2.87 -0.10 3.69
CA PHE A 60 -2.20 -1.36 3.34
C PHE A 60 -0.68 -1.17 3.17
N MET A 61 -0.26 -0.10 2.48
CA MET A 61 1.17 0.26 2.36
C MET A 61 1.77 0.58 3.73
N ALA A 62 1.11 1.43 4.51
CA ALA A 62 1.60 1.88 5.80
C ALA A 62 1.71 0.73 6.81
N ALA A 63 0.78 -0.23 6.78
CA ALA A 63 0.83 -1.41 7.64
C ALA A 63 2.08 -2.26 7.36
N GLN A 64 2.42 -2.51 6.09
CA GLN A 64 3.62 -3.27 5.73
C GLN A 64 4.93 -2.56 6.08
N LEU A 65 4.94 -1.22 6.08
CA LEU A 65 6.13 -0.43 6.44
C LEU A 65 6.29 -0.23 7.95
N ALA A 66 5.21 -0.32 8.72
CA ALA A 66 5.20 0.04 10.14
C ALA A 66 5.21 -1.17 11.08
N LEU A 67 4.60 -2.29 10.66
CA LEU A 67 4.50 -3.50 11.49
C LEU A 67 5.77 -4.34 11.38
N ASP A 68 6.20 -4.92 12.50
CA ASP A 68 7.21 -5.99 12.47
C ASP A 68 6.62 -7.35 12.03
N ASP A 69 7.48 -8.35 11.86
CA ASP A 69 7.06 -9.68 11.38
C ASP A 69 6.00 -10.33 12.29
N LYS A 70 6.09 -10.11 13.61
CA LYS A 70 5.16 -10.69 14.58
C LYS A 70 3.82 -9.98 14.54
N GLU A 71 3.83 -8.66 14.44
CA GLU A 71 2.63 -7.85 14.31
C GLU A 71 1.91 -8.14 12.98
N LEU A 72 2.66 -8.26 11.88
CA LEU A 72 2.11 -8.64 10.59
C LEU A 72 1.53 -10.06 10.61
N ALA A 73 2.22 -11.02 11.21
CA ALA A 73 1.70 -12.38 11.39
C ALA A 73 0.37 -12.39 12.16
N SER A 74 0.23 -11.57 13.20
CA SER A 74 -1.02 -11.43 13.96
C SER A 74 -2.18 -10.91 13.09
N VAL A 75 -1.90 -10.01 12.13
CA VAL A 75 -2.89 -9.54 11.16
C VAL A 75 -3.30 -10.66 10.20
N LEU A 76 -2.34 -11.44 9.69
CA LEU A 76 -2.60 -12.56 8.78
C LEU A 76 -3.41 -13.68 9.47
N GLU A 77 -3.07 -14.02 10.71
CA GLU A 77 -3.86 -14.94 11.54
C GLU A 77 -5.29 -14.41 11.71
N LYS A 78 -5.46 -13.11 11.98
CA LYS A 78 -6.79 -12.51 12.07
C LYS A 78 -7.56 -12.60 10.77
N MET A 79 -6.89 -12.44 9.62
CA MET A 79 -7.52 -12.62 8.31
C MET A 79 -8.02 -14.07 8.13
N GLN A 80 -7.23 -15.06 8.56
CA GLN A 80 -7.64 -16.47 8.55
C GLN A 80 -8.82 -16.74 9.49
N GLU A 81 -8.80 -16.19 10.71
CA GLU A 81 -9.92 -16.29 11.65
C GLU A 81 -11.23 -15.70 11.09
N ILE A 82 -11.14 -14.61 10.32
CA ILE A 82 -12.30 -14.02 9.64
C ILE A 82 -12.79 -14.90 8.48
N GLY A 83 -11.94 -15.79 7.96
CA GLY A 83 -12.28 -16.76 6.91
C GLY A 83 -11.47 -16.64 5.62
N ALA A 84 -10.39 -15.85 5.60
CA ALA A 84 -9.49 -15.80 4.44
C ALA A 84 -8.66 -17.09 4.32
N SER A 85 -8.33 -17.47 3.08
CA SER A 85 -7.39 -18.55 2.77
C SER A 85 -6.38 -18.03 1.77
N PHE A 86 -5.10 -18.27 2.03
CA PHE A 86 -3.98 -17.88 1.18
C PHE A 86 -2.81 -18.87 1.38
N GLU A 87 -2.01 -19.06 0.34
CA GLU A 87 -0.73 -19.78 0.45
C GLU A 87 0.26 -18.88 1.19
N ASN A 88 1.23 -19.49 1.90
CA ASN A 88 2.24 -18.75 2.65
C ASN A 88 2.88 -17.67 1.76
N ILE A 89 2.82 -16.43 2.24
CA ILE A 89 3.33 -15.22 1.57
C ILE A 89 4.84 -15.12 1.79
#